data_AF-A0A5S5C4B4-F1
#
_entry.id   AF-A0A5S5C4B4-F1
#
_cell.length_a   1.000
_cell.length_b   1.000
_cell.length_c   1.000
_cell.angle_alpha   90.00
_cell.angle_beta   90.00
_cell.angle_gamma   90.00
#
_symmetry.space_group_name_H-M   'P 1'
#
loop_
_entity.id
_entity.type
_entity.pdbx_description
1 polymer ?
#
loop_
_entity_poly.entity_id
_entity_poly.type
_entity_poly.pdbx_seq_one_letter_code
_entity_poly.pdbx_strand_id
1 'polypeptide(L)' 'MNERWFNFTEDLLQLCHTKYDILLDVGWYPEADPTGHYGLELIKGRDWQSPLVSFGTNDKAEIVEKIELLVWQVGEGFFN' A
#
# COMPACT_ATOMS: atom_id res chain seq x y z
N MET A 1 -8.58 8.90 -24.31
CA MET A 1 -7.88 8.33 -23.15
C MET A 1 -8.14 6.83 -23.14
N ASN A 2 -7.18 6.01 -22.72
CA ASN A 2 -7.32 4.56 -22.71
C ASN A 2 -8.08 4.12 -21.46
N GLU A 3 -9.26 3.51 -21.61
CA GLU A 3 -10.14 3.12 -20.50
C GLU A 3 -9.50 2.14 -19.50
N ARG A 4 -8.41 1.47 -19.90
CA ARG A 4 -7.72 0.47 -19.07
C ARG A 4 -7.19 1.01 -17.75
N TRP A 5 -6.91 2.31 -17.67
CA TRP A 5 -6.30 2.92 -16.49
C TRP A 5 -7.32 3.46 -15.49
N PHE A 6 -8.61 3.53 -15.84
CA PHE A 6 -9.63 4.10 -14.94
C PHE A 6 -9.82 3.32 -13.63
N ASN A 7 -9.44 2.04 -13.60
CA ASN A 7 -9.49 1.23 -12.38
C ASN A 7 -8.21 1.34 -11.52
N PHE A 8 -7.22 2.11 -11.97
CA PHE A 8 -6.00 2.37 -11.22
C PHE A 8 -6.16 3.66 -10.42
N THR A 9 -6.88 3.54 -9.30
CA THR A 9 -7.19 4.63 -8.37
C THR A 9 -6.14 4.76 -7.28
N GLU A 10 -6.15 5.89 -6.56
CA GLU A 10 -5.31 6.07 -5.37
C GLU A 10 -5.70 5.12 -4.23
N ASP A 11 -6.87 4.49 -4.31
CA ASP A 11 -7.37 3.47 -3.36
C ASP A 11 -7.54 2.11 -4.06
N LEU A 12 -6.53 1.23 -4.01
CA LEU A 12 -6.60 -0.12 -4.59
C LEU A 12 -6.86 -1.20 -3.55
N LEU A 13 -6.23 -1.09 -2.38
CA LEU A 13 -6.33 -2.06 -1.30
C LEU A 13 -6.09 -1.39 0.04
N GLN A 14 -6.91 -1.73 1.03
CA GLN A 14 -6.68 -1.34 2.41
C GLN A 14 -6.93 -2.53 3.34
N LEU A 15 -5.94 -2.83 4.19
CA LEU A 15 -6.02 -3.88 5.21
C LEU A 15 -5.79 -3.28 6.58
N CYS A 16 -6.58 -3.70 7.57
CA CYS A 16 -6.48 -3.21 8.95
C CYS A 16 -6.22 -4.37 9.91
N HIS A 17 -5.12 -4.28 10.65
CA HIS A 17 -4.81 -5.17 11.77
C HIS A 17 -5.28 -4.54 13.09
N THR A 18 -6.54 -4.80 13.43
CA THR A 18 -7.27 -4.11 14.53
C THR A 18 -6.59 -4.20 15.89
N LYS A 19 -5.91 -5.30 16.21
CA LYS A 19 -5.23 -5.47 17.50
C LYS A 19 -4.04 -4.51 17.67
N TYR A 20 -3.36 -4.16 16.58
CA TYR A 20 -2.13 -3.35 16.62
C TYR A 20 -2.36 -1.93 16.08
N ASP A 21 -3.59 -1.64 15.64
CA ASP A 21 -3.99 -0.38 14.99
C ASP A 21 -3.04 0.01 13.84
N ILE A 22 -2.74 -0.99 13.00
CA ILE A 22 -1.90 -0.85 11.81
C ILE A 22 -2.75 -1.00 10.56
N LEU A 23 -2.57 -0.07 9.63
CA LEU A 23 -3.20 -0.01 8.33
C LEU A 23 -2.13 -0.20 7.25
N LEU A 24 -2.38 -1.11 6.32
CA LEU A 24 -1.63 -1.22 5.06
C LEU A 24 -2.52 -0.65 3.96
N ASP A 25 -2.04 0.39 3.30
CA ASP A 25 -2.73 1.11 2.23
C ASP A 25 -1.95 0.95 0.92
N VAL A 26 -2.65 0.68 -0.18
CA VAL A 26 -2.05 0.57 -1.51
C VAL A 26 -2.90 1.34 -2.51
N GLY A 27 -2.24 2.15 -3.32
CA GLY A 27 -2.83 2.95 -4.37
C GLY A 27 -2.00 2.98 -5.65
N TRP A 28 -2.54 3.60 -6.69
CA TRP A 28 -1.81 3.94 -7.91
C TRP A 28 -1.69 5.45 -8.07
N TYR A 29 -0.47 5.94 -8.26
CA TYR A 29 -0.16 7.37 -8.28
C TYR A 29 0.68 7.76 -9.51
N PRO A 30 0.31 8.83 -10.24
CA PRO A 30 -0.97 9.54 -10.16
C PRO A 30 -2.16 8.68 -10.62
N GLU A 31 -3.36 8.95 -10.11
CA GLU A 31 -4.59 8.25 -10.50
C GLU A 31 -4.75 8.14 -12.03
N ALA A 32 -5.07 6.94 -12.50
CA ALA A 32 -5.32 6.61 -13.90
C ALA A 32 -4.20 7.00 -14.89
N ASP A 33 -3.00 7.35 -14.41
CA ASP A 33 -1.86 7.67 -15.26
C ASP A 33 -1.17 6.37 -15.72
N PRO A 34 -1.03 6.12 -17.04
CA PRO A 34 -0.32 4.94 -17.56
C PRO A 34 1.16 4.87 -17.17
N THR A 35 1.74 5.99 -16.75
CA THR A 35 3.12 6.12 -16.27
C THR A 35 3.22 6.19 -14.74
N GLY A 36 2.09 5.98 -14.05
CA GLY A 36 2.04 5.92 -12.60
C GLY A 36 2.73 4.68 -12.02
N HIS A 37 2.61 4.54 -10.71
CA HIS A 37 3.22 3.47 -9.94
C HIS A 37 2.34 3.09 -8.75
N TYR A 38 2.51 1.88 -8.25
CA TYR A 38 1.95 1.47 -6.98
C TYR A 38 2.64 2.24 -5.84
N GLY A 39 1.86 2.89 -4.99
CA GLY A 39 2.31 3.40 -3.70
C GLY A 39 1.78 2.49 -2.59
N LEU A 40 2.60 2.22 -1.58
CA LEU A 40 2.25 1.46 -0.39
C LEU A 40 2.70 2.20 0.86
N GLU A 41 1.77 2.35 1.80
CA GLU A 41 2.00 2.95 3.11
C GLU A 41 1.61 1.94 4.20
N LEU A 42 2.48 1.75 5.21
CA LEU A 42 2.16 1.04 6.44
C LEU A 42 2.06 2.06 7.57
N ILE A 43 0.87 2.25 8.12
CA ILE A 43 0.55 3.35 9.03
C ILE A 43 0.10 2.78 10.37
N LYS A 44 0.63 3.32 11.47
CA LYS A 44 0.21 2.97 12.84
C LYS A 44 -0.52 4.14 13.47
N GLY A 45 -1.60 3.86 14.20
CA GLY A 45 -2.33 4.91 14.92
C GLY A 45 -2.96 5.97 14.01
N ARG A 46 -3.15 5.65 12.72
CA ARG A 46 -3.60 6.59 11.67
C ARG A 46 -2.66 7.80 11.49
N ASP A 47 -1.38 7.67 11.84
CA ASP A 47 -0.39 8.71 11.62
C ASP A 47 0.15 8.68 10.18
N TRP A 48 -0.64 9.23 9.26
CA TRP A 48 -0.27 9.38 7.85
C TRP A 48 0.92 10.32 7.62
N GLN A 49 1.32 11.12 8.61
CA GLN A 49 2.46 12.03 8.47
C GLN A 49 3.80 11.31 8.71
N SER A 50 3.76 10.19 9.41
CA SER A 50 4.94 9.39 9.75
C SER A 50 4.65 7.89 9.59
N PRO A 51 4.49 7.41 8.35
CA PRO A 51 4.29 5.99 8.09
C PRO A 51 5.47 5.17 8.62
N LEU A 52 5.19 3.96 9.11
CA LEU A 52 6.21 2.98 9.50
C LEU A 52 7.02 2.51 8.29
N VAL A 53 6.36 2.37 7.14
CA VAL A 53 6.97 1.99 5.86
C VAL A 53 6.29 2.78 4.75
N SER A 54 7.09 3.35 3.86
CA SER A 54 6.64 3.90 2.57
C SER A 54 7.42 3.20 1.46
N PHE A 55 6.71 2.74 0.43
CA PHE A 55 7.29 1.98 -0.68
C PHE A 55 6.57 2.34 -1.98
N GLY A 56 7.31 2.41 -3.09
CA GLY A 56 6.75 2.68 -4.41
C GLY A 56 7.43 1.87 -5.50
N THR A 57 6.65 1.35 -6.45
CA THR A 57 7.15 0.60 -7.61
C THR A 57 6.15 0.58 -8.75
N ASN A 58 6.62 0.53 -10.00
CA ASN A 58 5.76 0.26 -11.15
C ASN A 58 5.73 -1.24 -11.54
N ASP A 59 6.45 -2.09 -10.79
CA ASP A 59 6.46 -3.54 -10.98
C ASP A 59 5.41 -4.22 -10.10
N LYS A 60 4.52 -4.98 -10.74
CA LYS A 60 3.44 -5.71 -10.06
C LYS A 60 3.98 -6.83 -9.14
N ALA A 61 5.07 -7.50 -9.51
CA ALA A 61 5.66 -8.55 -8.68
C ALA A 61 6.25 -7.95 -7.40
N GLU A 62 6.98 -6.84 -7.51
CA GLU A 62 7.58 -6.17 -6.35
C GLU A 62 6.53 -5.69 -5.34
N ILE A 63 5.41 -5.11 -5.81
CA ILE A 63 4.35 -4.68 -4.89
C ILE A 63 3.67 -5.87 -4.19
N VAL A 64 3.45 -6.99 -4.90
CA VAL A 64 2.87 -8.20 -4.30
C VAL A 64 3.81 -8.78 -3.24
N GLU A 65 5.09 -8.93 -3.57
CA GLU A 65 6.10 -9.41 -2.61
C GLU A 65 6.18 -8.50 -1.38
N LYS A 66 6.09 -7.18 -1.57
CA LYS A 66 6.09 -6.22 -0.47
C LYS A 66 4.85 -6.36 0.43
N ILE A 67 3.66 -6.53 -0.16
CA ILE A 67 2.42 -6.75 0.59
C ILE A 67 2.52 -8.02 1.41
N GLU A 68 2.93 -9.14 0.81
CA GLU A 68 3.05 -10.43 1.50
C GLU A 68 4.02 -10.36 2.69
N LEU A 69 5.19 -9.74 2.48
CA LEU A 69 6.19 -9.53 3.52
C LEU A 69 5.62 -8.72 4.69
N LEU A 70 4.98 -7.57 4.40
CA LEU A 70 4.49 -6.68 5.45
C LEU A 70 3.31 -7.28 6.21
N VAL A 71 2.39 -7.96 5.53
CA VAL A 71 1.29 -8.68 6.18
C VAL A 71 1.82 -9.74 7.13
N TRP A 72 2.84 -10.51 6.72
CA TRP A 72 3.49 -11.48 7.59
C TRP A 72 4.16 -10.81 8.80
N GLN A 73 4.95 -9.75 8.61
CA GLN A 73 5.62 -9.02 9.69
C GLN A 73 4.64 -8.41 10.69
N VAL A 74 3.53 -7.84 10.21
CA VAL A 74 2.47 -7.31 11.08
C VAL A 74 1.82 -8.44 11.88
N GLY A 75 1.52 -9.59 11.24
CA GLY A 75 0.97 -10.77 11.91
C GLY A 75 1.87 -11.30 13.03
N GLU A 76 3.18 -11.31 12.80
CA GLU A 76 4.19 -11.70 13.79
C GLU A 76 4.49 -10.60 14.84
N GLY A 77 3.90 -9.40 14.70
CA GLY A 77 4.00 -8.32 15.68
C GLY A 77 5.29 -7.50 15.63
N PHE A 78 5.98 -7.45 14.48
CA PHE A 78 7.24 -6.70 14.32
C PHE A 78 7.11 -5.19 14.55
N PHE A 79 5.89 -4.68 14.44
CA PHE A 79 5.57 -3.25 14.52
C PHE A 79 4.79 -2.86 15.78
N ASN A 80 4.72 -3.73 16.78
CA ASN A 80 4.01 -3.48 18.04
C ASN A 80 4.77 -2.62 19.02
#